data_AF-A0A813RJS0-F1
#
_entry.id   AF-A0A813RJS0-F1
#
_cell.length_a   1.000
_cell.length_b   1.000
_cell.length_c   1.000
_cell.angle_alpha   90.00
_cell.angle_beta   90.00
_cell.angle_gamma   90.00
#
_symmetry.space_group_name_H-M   'P 1'
#
loop_
_entity.id
_entity.type
_entity.pdbx_description
1 polymer ?
#
loop_
_entity_poly.entity_id
_entity_poly.type
_entity_poly.pdbx_seq_one_letter_code
_entity_poly.pdbx_strand_id
1 'polypeptide(L)' 'MEQQHIQKLGEAKVGDTVQVPVNEVDRGPADLINVLAYITKLDKSYMTYQLATKHGIIAGWHTRNKFHLC' A
#
# COMPACT_ATOMS: atom_id res chain seq x y z
N MET A 1 -18.36 -3.63 25.92
CA MET A 1 -18.27 -3.72 24.46
C MET A 1 -17.36 -2.61 24.00
N GLU A 2 -16.10 -2.91 23.68
CA GLU A 2 -15.14 -1.90 23.25
C GLU A 2 -15.53 -1.41 21.85
N GLN A 3 -15.76 -0.11 21.73
CA GLN A 3 -15.97 0.54 20.44
C GLN A 3 -14.64 0.50 19.68
N GLN A 4 -14.54 -0.40 18.70
CA GLN A 4 -13.42 -0.39 17.76
C GLN A 4 -13.46 0.95 17.01
N HIS A 5 -12.53 1.85 17.34
CA HIS A 5 -12.39 3.13 16.68
C HIS A 5 -11.88 2.87 15.26
N ILE A 6 -12.78 2.76 14.28
CA ILE A 6 -12.41 2.63 12.87
C ILE A 6 -11.73 3.92 12.46
N GLN A 7 -10.40 3.93 12.49
CA GLN A 7 -9.62 5.01 11.88
C GLN A 7 -9.82 4.90 10.37
N LYS A 8 -10.60 5.84 9.81
CA LYS A 8 -10.70 5.99 8.37
C LYS A 8 -9.32 6.38 7.85
N LEU A 9 -8.73 5.51 7.04
CA LEU A 9 -7.50 5.83 6.32
C LEU A 9 -7.82 6.96 5.34
N GLY A 10 -7.05 8.06 5.39
CA GLY A 10 -7.19 9.16 4.44
C GLY A 10 -6.97 8.70 3.00
N GLU A 11 -7.61 9.35 2.05
CA GLU A 11 -7.43 9.06 0.61
C GLU A 11 -5.97 9.30 0.20
N ALA A 12 -5.45 8.39 -0.63
CA ALA A 12 -4.12 8.53 -1.21
C ALA A 12 -4.24 9.05 -2.65
N LYS A 13 -3.22 9.75 -3.14
CA LYS A 13 -3.21 10.42 -4.44
C LYS A 13 -2.12 9.86 -5.34
N VAL A 14 -2.31 9.99 -6.65
CA VAL A 14 -1.26 9.69 -7.63
C VAL A 14 -0.05 10.58 -7.35
N GLY A 15 1.13 9.98 -7.28
CA GLY A 15 2.39 10.62 -6.92
C GLY A 15 2.78 10.45 -5.44
N ASP A 16 1.85 10.07 -4.55
CA ASP A 16 2.19 9.84 -3.15
C ASP A 16 3.18 8.67 -3.01
N THR A 17 4.14 8.83 -2.10
CA THR A 17 5.05 7.76 -1.70
C THR A 17 4.41 6.95 -0.56
N VAL A 18 4.46 5.63 -0.68
CA VAL A 18 3.82 4.69 0.25
C VAL A 18 4.78 3.58 0.67
N GLN A 19 4.55 3.04 1.85
CA GLN A 19 5.18 1.81 2.34
C GLN A 19 4.23 0.64 2.13
N VAL A 20 4.68 -0.36 1.39
CA VAL A 20 3.93 -1.61 1.16
C VAL A 20 4.55 -2.70 2.05
N PRO A 21 3.80 -3.25 3.03
CA PRO A 21 4.31 -4.34 3.86
C PRO A 21 4.50 -5.61 3.05
N VAL A 22 5.62 -6.28 3.29
CA VAL A 22 5.91 -7.62 2.76
C VAL A 22 5.48 -8.64 3.81
N ASN A 23 4.76 -9.70 3.42
CA ASN A 23 4.29 -10.70 4.38
C ASN A 23 5.46 -11.44 5.00
N GLU A 24 5.32 -11.88 6.24
CA GLU A 24 6.41 -12.54 6.96
C GLU A 24 6.89 -13.82 6.27
N VAL A 25 5.98 -14.56 5.64
CA VAL A 25 6.28 -15.79 4.89
C VAL A 25 7.12 -15.55 3.63
N ASP A 26 7.11 -14.32 3.11
CA ASP A 26 7.85 -13.92 1.92
C ASP A 26 9.21 -13.29 2.29
N ARG A 27 9.53 -13.17 3.59
CA ARG A 27 10.74 -12.50 4.11
C ARG A 27 11.72 -13.48 4.74
N GLY A 28 12.99 -13.35 4.38
CA GLY A 28 14.11 -13.86 5.15
C GLY A 28 14.42 -13.00 6.39
N PRO A 29 15.28 -13.46 7.31
CA PRO A 29 15.57 -12.78 8.58
C PRO A 29 16.13 -11.35 8.44
N ALA A 30 16.77 -11.03 7.31
CA ALA A 30 17.38 -9.73 7.04
C ALA A 30 16.62 -8.91 5.98
N ASP A 31 15.49 -9.41 5.50
CA ASP A 31 14.73 -8.74 4.45
C ASP A 31 13.96 -7.53 5.00
N LEU A 32 13.69 -6.56 4.13
CA LEU A 32 12.94 -5.38 4.49
C LEU A 32 11.49 -5.74 4.84
N ILE A 33 11.00 -5.15 5.93
CA ILE A 33 9.61 -5.30 6.36
C ILE A 33 8.65 -4.62 5.36
N ASN A 34 9.08 -3.51 4.78
CA ASN A 34 8.30 -2.70 3.84
C ASN A 34 9.11 -2.36 2.58
N VAL A 35 8.42 -2.29 1.45
CA VAL A 35 8.94 -1.76 0.19
C VAL A 35 8.42 -0.34 -0.02
N LEU A 36 9.29 0.60 -0.42
CA LEU A 36 8.87 1.93 -0.85
C LEU A 36 8.35 1.89 -2.28
N ALA A 37 7.14 2.41 -2.47
CA ALA A 37 6.46 2.51 -3.75
C ALA A 37 5.83 3.89 -3.92
N TYR A 38 5.36 4.18 -5.14
CA TYR A 38 4.59 5.36 -5.47
C TYR A 38 3.28 4.96 -6.13
N ILE A 39 2.22 5.74 -5.87
CA ILE A 39 0.92 5.55 -6.51
C ILE A 39 1.00 6.10 -7.93
N THR A 40 0.75 5.25 -8.92
CA THR A 40 0.79 5.64 -10.33
C THR A 40 -0.58 5.85 -10.93
N LYS A 41 -1.60 5.12 -10.44
CA LYS A 41 -2.98 5.22 -10.88
C LYS A 41 -3.94 4.98 -9.73
N LEU A 42 -5.12 5.59 -9.84
CA LEU A 42 -6.27 5.37 -8.97
C LEU A 42 -7.46 4.97 -9.84
N ASP A 43 -8.02 3.80 -9.59
CA ASP A 43 -9.34 3.42 -10.09
C ASP A 43 -10.41 3.87 -9.08
N LYS A 44 -11.14 4.92 -9.44
CA LYS A 44 -12.18 5.50 -8.58
C LYS A 44 -13.43 4.63 -8.49
N SER A 45 -13.68 3.75 -9.46
CA SER A 45 -14.87 2.90 -9.47
C SER A 45 -14.79 1.82 -8.39
N TYR A 46 -13.58 1.30 -8.14
CA TYR A 46 -13.33 0.24 -7.17
C TYR A 46 -12.50 0.70 -5.95
N MET A 47 -12.09 1.98 -5.92
CA MET A 47 -11.22 2.55 -4.88
C MET A 47 -9.91 1.75 -4.69
N THR A 48 -9.29 1.39 -5.82
CA THR A 48 -8.03 0.64 -5.86
C THR A 48 -6.91 1.43 -6.52
N TYR A 49 -5.69 1.08 -6.16
CA TYR A 49 -4.47 1.83 -6.47
C TYR A 49 -3.47 0.94 -7.20
N GLN A 50 -2.85 1.47 -8.26
CA GLN A 50 -1.69 0.85 -8.88
C GLN A 50 -0.44 1.39 -8.21
N LEU A 51 0.37 0.49 -7.66
CA LEU A 51 1.61 0.82 -6.97
C LEU A 51 2.80 0.44 -7.85
N ALA A 52 3.84 1.27 -7.85
CA ALA A 52 5.07 0.97 -8.57
C ALA A 52 6.30 1.33 -7.74
N THR A 53 7.39 0.63 -8.03
CA THR A 53 8.72 0.91 -7.51
C THR A 53 9.63 1.30 -8.67
N LYS A 54 10.88 1.69 -8.38
CA LYS A 54 11.89 1.91 -9.43
C LYS A 54 12.14 0.68 -10.32
N HIS A 55 11.73 -0.51 -9.89
CA HIS A 55 11.90 -1.77 -10.62
C HIS A 55 10.67 -2.16 -11.46
N GLY A 56 9.56 -1.42 -11.36
CA GLY A 56 8.34 -1.70 -12.11
C GLY A 56 7.09 -1.68 -11.24
N ILE A 57 5.98 -2.14 -11.83
CA ILE A 57 4.65 -2.16 -11.20
C ILE A 57 4.54 -3.36 -10.25
N ILE A 58 4.02 -3.12 -9.04
CA ILE A 58 3.63 -4.19 -8.13
C ILE A 58 2.36 -4.83 -8.69
N ALA A 59 2.37 -6.16 -8.82
CA ALA A 59 1.31 -6.87 -9.52
C ALA A 59 -0.06 -6.67 -8.86
N GLY A 60 -1.04 -6.30 -9.68
CA GLY A 60 -2.44 -6.16 -9.29
C GLY A 60 -2.84 -4.74 -8.89
N TRP A 61 -4.08 -4.63 -8.41
CA TRP A 61 -4.68 -3.41 -7.89
C TRP A 61 -4.85 -3.56 -6.38
N HIS A 62 -4.44 -2.56 -5.62
CA HIS A 62 -4.38 -2.63 -4.16
C HIS A 62 -5.41 -1.71 -3.51
N THR A 63 -6.07 -2.16 -2.46
CA THR A 63 -6.95 -1.32 -1.64
C THR A 63 -6.16 -0.45 -0.67
N ARG A 64 -6.76 0.63 -0.17
CA ARG A 64 -6.08 1.62 0.70
C ARG A 64 -5.42 1.03 1.95
N ASN A 65 -5.96 -0.06 2.50
CA ASN A 65 -5.45 -0.74 3.69
C ASN A 65 -4.24 -1.67 3.42
N LYS A 66 -3.79 -1.80 2.16
CA LYS A 66 -2.63 -2.63 1.80
C LYS A 66 -1.30 -1.87 1.85
N PHE A 67 -1.31 -0.58 2.19
CA PHE A 67 -0.12 0.25 2.25
C PHE A 67 -0.29 1.41 3.24
N HIS A 68 0.82 2.01 3.65
CA HIS A 68 0.86 3.18 4.52
C HIS A 68 1.36 4.39 3.73
N LEU A 69 0.77 5.58 3.95
CA LEU A 69 1.34 6.82 3.40
C LEU A 69 2.62 7.14 4.18
N CYS A 70 3.64 7.63 3.47
CA CYS A 70 4.87 8.15 4.09
C CYS A 70 4.68 9.58 4.62
#